data_AF-A0A226EFV0-F1
#
_entry.id   AF-A0A226EFV0-F1
#
_cell.length_a   1.000
_cell.length_b   1.000
_cell.length_c   1.000
_cell.angle_alpha   90.00
_cell.angle_beta   90.00
_cell.angle_gamma   90.00
#
_symmetry.space_group_name_H-M   'P 1'
#
loop_
_entity.id
_entity.type
_entity.pdbx_description
1 polymer ?
#
loop_
_entity_poly.entity_id
_entity_poly.type
_entity_poly.pdbx_seq_one_letter_code
_entity_poly.pdbx_strand_id
1 'polypeptide(L)'
;MTFLLVEWVSQKVPKEYSVVPAESIEDGAIRQNAKSLINQIVRIIWKKGKIFPAVILETGDDEKHLWERADFYGETTKVGDISTNKRSHEILEMPVKKKGKQARLVAGRERADAIQDVLDSLESDQIIDLNPDTNSYKHLVSLTRKKVGTWAKERQTSRSLKEKHKRLKQKYRELKRKFDQSDNNIELFDGSGVRIESSVLASMRVMSPKPTILARNLFRQLFSAEELSNHSLFGKQSNANRGRETLPEIDSVRRDAVINFILKDEGFGEAPDTGNPTADKVFIKARGP
;
A
#
# COMPACT_ATOMS: atom_id res chain seq x y z
N MET A 1 -31.51 -15.45 8.01
CA MET A 1 -30.40 -15.89 7.15
C MET A 1 -29.12 -15.48 7.86
N THR A 2 -28.15 -16.38 7.96
CA THR A 2 -26.92 -16.08 8.70
C THR A 2 -25.83 -15.66 7.73
N PHE A 3 -25.15 -14.58 8.05
CA PHE A 3 -24.09 -13.97 7.27
C PHE A 3 -22.73 -14.15 7.95
N LEU A 4 -21.68 -14.18 7.15
CA LEU A 4 -20.30 -14.35 7.55
C LEU A 4 -19.51 -13.11 7.13
N LEU A 5 -18.77 -12.52 8.06
CA LEU A 5 -17.70 -11.58 7.75
C LEU A 5 -16.43 -12.37 7.46
N VAL A 6 -15.86 -12.18 6.27
CA VAL A 6 -14.72 -12.97 5.82
C VAL A 6 -13.56 -12.08 5.37
N GLU A 7 -12.34 -12.49 5.73
CA GLU A 7 -11.08 -11.96 5.21
C GLU A 7 -10.58 -12.87 4.10
N TRP A 8 -10.41 -12.36 2.88
CA TRP A 8 -9.90 -13.16 1.77
C TRP A 8 -8.41 -13.46 1.97
N VAL A 9 -8.02 -14.74 1.86
CA VAL A 9 -6.61 -15.15 1.94
C VAL A 9 -5.92 -14.75 0.63
N SER A 10 -5.39 -13.53 0.59
CA SER A 10 -4.74 -12.92 -0.55
C SER A 10 -3.42 -12.27 -0.12
N GLN A 11 -2.38 -12.39 -0.94
CA GLN A 11 -1.09 -11.71 -0.70
C GLN A 11 -1.15 -10.19 -0.97
N LYS A 12 -2.30 -9.64 -1.32
CA LYS A 12 -2.47 -8.22 -1.61
C LYS A 12 -2.70 -7.44 -0.32
N VAL A 13 -2.03 -6.29 -0.22
CA VAL A 13 -2.31 -5.24 0.77
C VAL A 13 -3.00 -4.09 0.02
N PRO A 14 -4.12 -3.54 0.51
CA PRO A 14 -4.79 -3.85 1.78
C PRO A 14 -5.52 -5.19 1.76
N LYS A 15 -5.74 -5.75 2.97
CA LYS A 15 -6.57 -6.93 3.16
C LYS A 15 -8.00 -6.63 2.67
N GLU A 16 -8.61 -7.58 1.99
CA GLU A 16 -9.97 -7.44 1.45
C GLU A 16 -10.96 -8.18 2.36
N TYR A 17 -11.96 -7.45 2.84
CA TYR A 17 -13.05 -7.98 3.66
C TYR A 17 -14.34 -8.02 2.85
N SER A 18 -15.20 -9.00 3.11
CA SER A 18 -16.52 -9.08 2.48
C SER A 18 -17.51 -9.74 3.42
N VAL A 19 -18.79 -9.41 3.26
CA VAL A 19 -19.89 -10.12 3.92
C VAL A 19 -20.49 -11.10 2.91
N VAL A 20 -20.59 -12.36 3.31
CA VAL A 20 -21.08 -13.44 2.45
C VAL A 20 -22.16 -14.25 3.18
N PRO A 21 -23.18 -14.77 2.48
CA PRO A 21 -24.16 -15.67 3.08
C PRO A 21 -23.50 -16.99 3.50
N ALA A 22 -23.91 -17.57 4.63
CA ALA A 22 -23.37 -18.84 5.13
C ALA A 22 -23.59 -20.01 4.16
N GLU A 23 -24.59 -19.92 3.28
CA GLU A 23 -24.86 -20.88 2.20
C GLU A 23 -23.74 -20.92 1.14
N SER A 24 -22.85 -19.91 1.13
CA SER A 24 -21.74 -19.81 0.19
C SER A 24 -20.53 -20.68 0.56
N ILE A 25 -20.55 -21.34 1.72
CA ILE A 25 -19.50 -22.29 2.10
C ILE A 25 -19.57 -23.51 1.16
N GLU A 26 -18.45 -23.89 0.53
CA GLU A 26 -18.41 -25.04 -0.39
C GLU A 26 -18.87 -26.33 0.30
N ASP A 27 -18.35 -26.60 1.49
CA ASP A 27 -18.67 -27.80 2.26
C ASP A 27 -20.03 -27.69 2.97
N GLY A 28 -21.01 -28.45 2.48
CA GLY A 28 -22.37 -28.51 3.00
C GLY A 28 -22.49 -29.00 4.45
N ALA A 29 -21.57 -29.84 4.92
CA ALA A 29 -21.62 -30.41 6.27
C ALA A 29 -21.28 -29.37 7.35
N ILE A 30 -20.49 -28.36 7.00
CA ILE A 30 -19.96 -27.36 7.92
C ILE A 30 -20.88 -26.11 7.98
N ARG A 31 -21.80 -25.96 7.01
CA ARG A 31 -22.77 -24.84 6.92
C ARG A 31 -23.63 -24.66 8.16
N GLN A 32 -23.97 -25.76 8.84
CA GLN A 32 -24.89 -25.76 9.97
C GLN A 32 -24.27 -25.18 11.26
N ASN A 33 -22.92 -25.13 11.35
CA ASN A 33 -22.19 -24.66 12.52
C ASN A 33 -21.26 -23.49 12.18
N ALA A 34 -21.76 -22.47 11.49
CA ALA A 34 -20.98 -21.28 11.11
C ALA A 34 -20.22 -20.63 12.29
N LYS A 35 -20.80 -20.65 13.50
CA LYS A 35 -20.20 -20.09 14.71
C LYS A 35 -18.92 -20.80 15.16
N SER A 36 -18.74 -22.09 14.87
CA SER A 36 -17.52 -22.84 15.23
C SER A 36 -16.37 -22.62 14.25
N LEU A 37 -16.62 -21.92 13.14
CA LEU A 37 -15.65 -21.68 12.07
C LEU A 37 -14.95 -20.33 12.17
N ILE A 38 -15.24 -19.57 13.22
CA ILE A 38 -14.57 -18.30 13.50
C ILE A 38 -13.06 -18.57 13.65
N ASN A 39 -12.25 -17.76 12.95
CA ASN A 39 -10.80 -17.86 12.79
C ASN A 39 -10.29 -19.08 12.01
N GLN A 40 -11.17 -19.81 11.30
CA GLN A 40 -10.76 -20.92 10.44
C GLN A 40 -10.76 -20.50 8.96
N ILE A 41 -9.85 -21.08 8.18
CA ILE A 41 -9.83 -20.93 6.73
C ILE A 41 -10.85 -21.87 6.11
N VAL A 42 -11.84 -21.30 5.43
CA VAL A 42 -12.93 -22.02 4.77
C VAL A 42 -12.95 -21.68 3.28
N ARG A 43 -13.38 -22.62 2.45
CA ARG A 43 -13.57 -22.42 1.01
C ARG A 43 -14.95 -21.85 0.74
N ILE A 44 -14.98 -20.68 0.11
CA ILE A 44 -16.21 -19.92 -0.15
C ILE A 44 -16.41 -19.77 -1.65
N ILE A 45 -17.62 -20.12 -2.09
CA ILE A 45 -18.08 -19.94 -3.46
C ILE A 45 -18.46 -18.46 -3.65
N TRP A 46 -17.75 -17.78 -4.53
CA TRP A 46 -17.85 -16.34 -4.76
C TRP A 46 -17.79 -16.01 -6.26
N LYS A 47 -18.46 -14.92 -6.68
CA LYS A 47 -18.46 -14.35 -8.05
C LYS A 47 -18.40 -15.38 -9.18
N LYS A 48 -19.57 -15.78 -9.71
CA LYS A 48 -19.73 -16.77 -10.79
C LYS A 48 -19.28 -18.20 -10.41
N GLY A 49 -19.52 -18.61 -9.16
CA GLY A 49 -19.29 -19.99 -8.72
C GLY A 49 -17.82 -20.37 -8.48
N LYS A 50 -16.90 -19.40 -8.42
CA LYS A 50 -15.48 -19.67 -8.20
C LYS A 50 -15.20 -19.83 -6.70
N ILE A 51 -14.30 -20.74 -6.35
CA ILE A 51 -13.98 -21.02 -4.95
C ILE A 51 -12.75 -20.24 -4.53
N PHE A 52 -12.84 -19.55 -3.40
CA PHE A 52 -11.74 -18.80 -2.81
C PHE A 52 -11.57 -19.15 -1.33
N PRO A 53 -10.32 -19.26 -0.84
CA PRO A 53 -10.07 -19.42 0.59
C PRO A 53 -10.28 -18.09 1.33
N ALA A 54 -11.01 -18.13 2.44
CA ALA A 54 -11.24 -16.99 3.31
C ALA A 54 -11.22 -17.40 4.78
N VAL A 55 -10.77 -16.50 5.66
CA VAL A 55 -10.88 -16.67 7.11
C VAL A 55 -12.21 -16.06 7.56
N ILE A 56 -13.02 -16.82 8.30
CA ILE A 56 -14.26 -16.29 8.89
C ILE A 56 -13.89 -15.53 10.15
N LEU A 57 -14.22 -14.25 10.22
CA LEU A 57 -13.92 -13.39 11.37
C LEU A 57 -15.11 -13.29 12.33
N GLU A 58 -16.32 -13.24 11.78
CA GLU A 58 -17.53 -13.05 12.56
C GLU A 58 -18.73 -13.64 11.84
N THR A 59 -19.75 -14.00 12.60
CA THR A 59 -21.02 -14.52 12.09
C THR A 59 -22.18 -13.80 12.75
N GLY A 60 -23.21 -13.43 12.00
CA GLY A 60 -24.37 -12.73 12.54
C GLY A 60 -25.58 -12.83 11.63
N ASP A 61 -26.76 -12.51 12.16
CA ASP A 61 -28.01 -12.53 11.37
C ASP A 61 -28.33 -11.17 10.74
N ASP A 62 -27.60 -10.12 11.13
CA ASP A 62 -27.72 -8.76 10.56
C ASP A 62 -26.56 -8.46 9.60
N GLU A 63 -26.87 -8.45 8.31
CA GLU A 63 -25.92 -8.15 7.24
C GLU A 63 -25.32 -6.74 7.37
N LYS A 64 -26.15 -5.76 7.78
CA LYS A 64 -25.73 -4.36 7.83
C LYS A 64 -24.68 -4.14 8.92
N HIS A 65 -24.88 -4.78 10.08
CA HIS A 65 -23.90 -4.74 11.16
C HIS A 65 -22.55 -5.33 10.73
N LEU A 66 -22.55 -6.46 9.99
CA LEU A 66 -21.32 -7.08 9.52
C LEU A 66 -20.59 -6.22 8.46
N TRP A 67 -21.31 -5.46 7.64
CA TRP A 67 -20.71 -4.51 6.71
C TRP A 67 -20.04 -3.34 7.44
N GLU A 68 -20.68 -2.78 8.47
CA GLU A 68 -20.07 -1.74 9.30
C GLU A 68 -18.77 -2.25 9.96
N ARG A 69 -18.74 -3.52 10.38
CA ARG A 69 -17.51 -4.15 10.89
C ARG A 69 -16.49 -4.42 9.79
N ALA A 70 -16.90 -4.81 8.58
CA ALA A 70 -16.01 -4.99 7.44
C ALA A 70 -15.29 -3.67 7.08
N ASP A 71 -16.04 -2.56 7.07
CA ASP A 71 -15.51 -1.22 6.84
C ASP A 71 -14.54 -0.83 7.96
N PHE A 72 -14.87 -1.11 9.21
CA PHE A 72 -13.98 -0.91 10.34
C PHE A 72 -12.64 -1.66 10.17
N TYR A 73 -12.65 -2.97 9.87
CA TYR A 73 -11.42 -3.73 9.61
C TYR A 73 -10.66 -3.21 8.37
N GLY A 74 -11.38 -2.74 7.36
CA GLY A 74 -10.81 -2.10 6.17
C GLY A 74 -10.16 -0.74 6.44
N GLU A 75 -10.61 0.00 7.46
CA GLU A 75 -10.02 1.27 7.89
C GLU A 75 -8.85 1.07 8.84
N THR A 76 -8.96 0.15 9.81
CA THR A 76 -7.86 -0.16 10.75
C THR A 76 -6.67 -0.84 10.08
N THR A 77 -6.85 -1.49 8.94
CA THR A 77 -5.72 -2.03 8.15
C THR A 77 -5.04 -0.99 7.26
N LYS A 78 -5.66 0.17 7.03
CA LYS A 78 -5.07 1.32 6.31
C LYS A 78 -4.31 2.26 7.24
N VAL A 79 -4.78 2.39 8.47
CA VAL A 79 -4.12 3.14 9.55
C VAL A 79 -3.26 2.13 10.30
N GLY A 80 -2.00 1.99 9.90
CA GLY A 80 -1.12 0.90 10.36
C GLY A 80 -0.79 0.91 11.85
N ASP A 81 -1.75 0.54 12.70
CA ASP A 81 -1.54 0.33 14.13
C ASP A 81 -2.55 -0.62 14.78
N ILE A 82 -2.02 -1.36 15.77
CA ILE A 82 -2.66 -2.29 16.72
C ILE A 82 -2.74 -3.76 16.26
N SER A 83 -1.57 -4.40 16.41
CA SER A 83 -1.40 -5.61 17.23
C SER A 83 -2.60 -6.00 18.10
N THR A 84 -3.26 -7.13 17.79
CA THR A 84 -3.48 -8.26 18.73
C THR A 84 -4.03 -9.47 17.98
N ASN A 85 -3.16 -10.41 17.59
CA ASN A 85 -3.28 -11.83 17.98
C ASN A 85 -2.11 -12.60 17.36
N LYS A 86 -1.09 -12.85 18.20
CA LYS A 86 -0.13 -13.92 17.96
C LYS A 86 -0.87 -15.24 18.15
N ARG A 87 -1.26 -15.92 17.06
CA ARG A 87 -1.28 -17.37 16.99
C ARG A 87 -0.89 -17.79 15.57
N SER A 88 0.30 -18.36 15.53
CA SER A 88 0.94 -19.06 14.41
C SER A 88 -0.04 -19.96 13.66
N HIS A 89 -0.08 -19.82 12.33
CA HIS A 89 -0.35 -20.94 11.44
C HIS A 89 0.81 -21.07 10.45
N GLU A 90 1.57 -22.14 10.64
CA GLU A 90 2.54 -22.66 9.69
C GLU A 90 1.89 -22.75 8.30
N ILE A 91 2.52 -22.10 7.34
CA ILE A 91 2.14 -22.19 5.93
C ILE A 91 2.80 -23.46 5.39
N LEU A 92 2.00 -24.51 5.20
CA LEU A 92 2.34 -25.59 4.28
C LEU A 92 2.34 -25.01 2.85
N GLU A 93 3.52 -24.76 2.31
CA GLU A 93 3.71 -24.34 0.92
C GLU A 93 3.28 -25.47 -0.03
N MET A 94 2.33 -25.19 -0.93
CA MET A 94 2.09 -26.01 -2.13
C MET A 94 2.22 -25.15 -3.40
N PRO A 95 2.80 -25.70 -4.48
CA PRO A 95 3.20 -24.91 -5.64
C PRO A 95 2.01 -24.66 -6.58
N VAL A 96 1.58 -23.40 -6.72
CA VAL A 96 0.61 -23.00 -7.75
C VAL A 96 1.34 -22.57 -9.02
N LYS A 97 1.09 -23.31 -10.11
CA LYS A 97 1.68 -23.12 -11.44
C LYS A 97 1.33 -21.74 -12.01
N LYS A 98 2.37 -20.99 -12.42
CA LYS A 98 2.27 -19.69 -13.12
C LYS A 98 1.69 -19.89 -14.52
N LYS A 99 0.60 -19.20 -14.87
CA LYS A 99 0.22 -18.94 -16.27
C LYS A 99 -0.09 -17.45 -16.50
N GLY A 100 0.62 -16.88 -17.47
CA GLY A 100 0.17 -15.78 -18.33
C GLY A 100 0.30 -14.34 -17.81
N LYS A 101 1.47 -13.71 -17.97
CA LYS A 101 1.70 -12.27 -17.72
C LYS A 101 1.20 -11.33 -18.84
N GLN A 102 0.73 -11.84 -19.98
CA GLN A 102 0.41 -11.00 -21.15
C GLN A 102 -1.01 -10.41 -21.15
N ALA A 103 -2.02 -11.09 -20.60
CA ALA A 103 -3.40 -10.61 -20.67
C ALA A 103 -3.69 -9.39 -19.78
N ARG A 104 -2.82 -9.09 -18.81
CA ARG A 104 -3.05 -8.04 -17.79
C ARG A 104 -2.56 -6.66 -18.22
N LEU A 105 -1.67 -6.58 -19.22
CA LEU A 105 -1.14 -5.31 -19.75
C LEU A 105 -2.10 -4.66 -20.76
N VAL A 106 -2.92 -5.45 -21.47
CA VAL A 106 -3.85 -4.94 -22.49
C VAL A 106 -5.06 -4.25 -21.84
N ALA A 107 -5.69 -4.89 -20.84
CA ALA A 107 -6.84 -4.32 -20.13
C ALA A 107 -6.51 -3.08 -19.27
N GLY A 108 -5.22 -2.90 -18.89
CA GLY A 108 -4.76 -1.71 -18.19
C GLY A 108 -4.59 -0.50 -19.13
N ARG A 109 -4.20 -0.76 -20.38
CA ARG A 109 -4.01 0.27 -21.41
C ARG A 109 -5.34 0.79 -21.94
N GLU A 110 -6.27 -0.12 -22.24
CA GLU A 110 -7.63 0.23 -22.67
C GLU A 110 -8.38 1.11 -21.65
N ARG A 111 -8.13 0.88 -20.35
CA ARG A 111 -8.74 1.70 -19.28
C ARG A 111 -8.07 3.07 -19.15
N ALA A 112 -6.77 3.18 -19.41
CA ALA A 112 -6.06 4.46 -19.40
C ALA A 112 -6.46 5.33 -20.59
N ASP A 113 -6.56 4.72 -21.78
CA ASP A 113 -6.97 5.41 -23.01
C ASP A 113 -8.44 5.87 -22.92
N ALA A 114 -9.34 5.05 -22.35
CA ALA A 114 -10.73 5.45 -22.10
C ALA A 114 -10.87 6.58 -21.07
N ILE A 115 -9.93 6.72 -20.12
CA ILE A 115 -9.92 7.85 -19.17
C ILE A 115 -9.40 9.11 -19.85
N GLN A 116 -8.43 8.98 -20.75
CA GLN A 116 -7.90 10.10 -21.52
C GLN A 116 -8.94 10.66 -22.50
N ASP A 117 -9.68 9.81 -23.20
CA ASP A 117 -10.80 10.22 -24.07
C ASP A 117 -11.89 11.01 -23.32
N VAL A 118 -12.18 10.62 -22.07
CA VAL A 118 -13.14 11.35 -21.22
C VAL A 118 -12.58 12.70 -20.75
N LEU A 119 -11.27 12.80 -20.52
CA LEU A 119 -10.61 14.06 -20.14
C LEU A 119 -10.54 15.03 -21.33
N ASP A 120 -10.22 14.53 -22.52
CA ASP A 120 -10.15 15.35 -23.74
C ASP A 120 -11.56 15.81 -24.18
N SER A 121 -12.59 14.98 -23.94
CA SER A 121 -13.99 15.36 -24.15
C SER A 121 -14.47 16.46 -23.18
N LEU A 122 -13.80 16.66 -22.04
CA LEU A 122 -14.13 17.72 -21.05
C LEU A 122 -13.40 19.04 -21.30
N GLU A 123 -12.37 19.06 -22.17
CA GLU A 123 -11.68 20.29 -22.59
C GLU A 123 -12.33 20.95 -23.82
N SER A 124 -13.25 20.27 -24.53
CA SER A 124 -13.91 20.79 -25.73
C SER A 124 -15.16 21.65 -25.49
N ASP A 125 -15.60 21.87 -24.25
CA ASP A 125 -16.62 22.88 -23.94
C ASP A 125 -15.96 24.28 -23.89
N GLN A 126 -15.53 24.73 -25.06
CA GLN A 126 -15.23 26.13 -25.32
C GLN A 126 -16.52 26.95 -25.16
N ILE A 127 -16.38 28.01 -24.38
CA ILE A 127 -17.33 29.09 -24.17
C ILE A 127 -17.77 29.63 -25.54
N ILE A 128 -18.99 29.34 -25.96
CA ILE A 128 -19.70 30.15 -26.96
C ILE A 128 -20.65 31.06 -26.19
N ASP A 129 -20.16 32.26 -25.90
CA ASP A 129 -20.98 33.40 -25.55
C ASP A 129 -20.95 34.33 -26.76
N LEU A 130 -22.11 34.54 -27.42
CA LEU A 130 -22.47 35.78 -28.14
C LEU A 130 -23.89 35.70 -28.70
N ASN A 131 -24.77 36.36 -27.94
CA ASN A 131 -25.92 37.19 -28.31
C ASN A 131 -27.31 36.59 -28.71
N PRO A 132 -28.41 37.12 -28.11
CA PRO A 132 -29.78 36.80 -28.47
C PRO A 132 -30.28 37.80 -29.53
N ASP A 133 -30.88 37.31 -30.59
CA ASP A 133 -32.03 37.92 -31.28
C ASP A 133 -32.21 37.26 -32.65
N THR A 134 -33.12 36.29 -32.74
CA THR A 134 -34.10 36.16 -33.84
C THR A 134 -34.98 34.93 -33.62
N ASN A 135 -36.15 35.19 -33.05
CA ASN A 135 -37.45 34.66 -33.42
C ASN A 135 -37.47 33.47 -34.42
N SER A 136 -37.52 32.22 -33.92
CA SER A 136 -38.32 31.15 -34.54
C SER A 136 -38.42 29.94 -33.62
N TYR A 137 -39.53 29.20 -33.75
CA TYR A 137 -39.88 27.95 -33.07
C TYR A 137 -40.52 28.05 -31.68
N LYS A 138 -41.69 28.70 -31.70
CA LYS A 138 -42.87 28.28 -30.95
C LYS A 138 -43.24 26.82 -31.29
N HIS A 139 -42.60 25.81 -30.70
CA HIS A 139 -43.19 24.47 -30.62
C HIS A 139 -42.45 23.57 -29.61
N LEU A 140 -42.78 23.69 -28.32
CA LEU A 140 -42.72 22.60 -27.30
C LEU A 140 -42.89 23.16 -25.87
N VAL A 141 -43.85 24.07 -25.66
CA VAL A 141 -44.32 24.42 -24.31
C VAL A 141 -45.60 23.63 -24.04
N SER A 142 -45.47 22.35 -23.68
CA SER A 142 -46.64 21.56 -23.27
C SER A 142 -46.32 20.32 -22.40
N LEU A 143 -45.15 20.21 -21.76
CA LEU A 143 -44.87 18.99 -20.97
C LEU A 143 -43.85 19.14 -19.82
N THR A 144 -43.85 20.26 -19.08
CA THR A 144 -43.00 20.37 -17.88
C THR A 144 -43.63 21.22 -16.77
N ARG A 145 -44.82 20.85 -16.29
CA ARG A 145 -45.44 21.48 -15.10
C ARG A 145 -45.18 20.75 -13.77
N LYS A 146 -44.24 19.81 -13.71
CA LYS A 146 -43.84 19.13 -12.45
C LYS A 146 -42.34 18.81 -12.42
N LYS A 147 -41.45 19.81 -12.35
CA LYS A 147 -40.02 19.61 -11.99
C LYS A 147 -39.27 20.93 -11.73
N VAL A 148 -39.86 21.88 -11.01
CA VAL A 148 -39.18 23.16 -10.70
C VAL A 148 -38.44 23.13 -9.35
N GLY A 149 -38.70 22.15 -8.48
CA GLY A 149 -38.05 22.07 -7.16
C GLY A 149 -36.66 21.41 -7.11
N THR A 150 -36.26 20.65 -8.14
CA THR A 150 -35.07 19.77 -8.07
C THR A 150 -33.79 20.44 -8.60
N TRP A 151 -33.90 21.31 -9.60
CA TRP A 151 -32.76 21.94 -10.28
C TRP A 151 -32.03 23.00 -9.43
N ALA A 152 -32.72 23.63 -8.49
CA ALA A 152 -32.14 24.64 -7.60
C ALA A 152 -31.22 24.01 -6.54
N LYS A 153 -31.63 22.88 -5.95
CA LYS A 153 -30.80 22.11 -5.00
C LYS A 153 -29.57 21.51 -5.69
N GLU A 154 -29.72 21.00 -6.91
CA GLU A 154 -28.63 20.41 -7.71
C GLU A 154 -27.59 21.44 -8.19
N ARG A 155 -28.02 22.66 -8.52
CA ARG A 155 -27.10 23.78 -8.80
C ARG A 155 -26.35 24.25 -7.55
N GLN A 156 -26.98 24.25 -6.38
CA GLN A 156 -26.32 24.61 -5.12
C GLN A 156 -25.29 23.57 -4.66
N THR A 157 -25.60 22.27 -4.76
CA THR A 157 -24.66 21.19 -4.43
C THR A 157 -23.46 21.19 -5.38
N SER A 158 -23.70 21.44 -6.68
CA SER A 158 -22.62 21.55 -7.69
C SER A 158 -21.69 22.73 -7.43
N ARG A 159 -22.22 23.88 -6.98
CA ARG A 159 -21.39 25.04 -6.59
C ARG A 159 -20.57 24.74 -5.33
N SER A 160 -21.18 24.14 -4.31
CA SER A 160 -20.49 23.73 -3.09
C SER A 160 -19.36 22.74 -3.37
N LEU A 161 -19.59 21.77 -4.26
CA LEU A 161 -18.59 20.77 -4.62
C LEU A 161 -17.42 21.37 -5.41
N LYS A 162 -17.71 22.26 -6.37
CA LYS A 162 -16.68 23.01 -7.11
C LYS A 162 -15.82 23.86 -6.18
N GLU A 163 -16.43 24.48 -5.16
CA GLU A 163 -15.71 25.28 -4.19
C GLU A 163 -14.84 24.44 -3.25
N LYS A 164 -15.35 23.29 -2.78
CA LYS A 164 -14.55 22.30 -2.04
C LYS A 164 -13.36 21.81 -2.87
N HIS A 165 -13.57 21.51 -4.15
CA HIS A 165 -12.50 21.08 -5.06
C HIS A 165 -11.43 22.16 -5.25
N LYS A 166 -11.86 23.43 -5.41
CA LYS A 166 -10.94 24.57 -5.52
C LYS A 166 -10.10 24.74 -4.25
N ARG A 167 -10.73 24.67 -3.06
CA ARG A 167 -10.05 24.73 -1.77
C ARG A 167 -9.07 23.58 -1.59
N LEU A 168 -9.44 22.37 -2.01
CA LEU A 168 -8.55 21.21 -1.95
C LEU A 168 -7.33 21.37 -2.86
N LYS A 169 -7.52 21.82 -4.11
CA LYS A 169 -6.41 22.12 -5.04
C LYS A 169 -5.47 23.18 -4.48
N GLN A 170 -6.02 24.22 -3.85
CA GLN A 170 -5.21 25.27 -3.23
C GLN A 170 -4.39 24.72 -2.05
N LYS A 171 -5.03 23.97 -1.14
CA LYS A 171 -4.35 23.34 -0.01
C LYS A 171 -3.25 22.38 -0.46
N TYR A 172 -3.48 21.60 -1.52
CA TYR A 172 -2.47 20.74 -2.12
C TYR A 172 -1.27 21.54 -2.66
N ARG A 173 -1.51 22.64 -3.39
CA ARG A 173 -0.43 23.50 -3.91
C ARG A 173 0.38 24.16 -2.80
N GLU A 174 -0.28 24.60 -1.73
CA GLU A 174 0.38 25.16 -0.54
C GLU A 174 1.22 24.10 0.18
N LEU A 175 0.69 22.89 0.34
CA LEU A 175 1.41 21.78 0.98
C LEU A 175 2.63 21.35 0.14
N LYS A 176 2.46 21.27 -1.18
CA LYS A 176 3.54 20.97 -2.12
C LYS A 176 4.66 22.02 -2.06
N ARG A 177 4.31 23.32 -2.06
CA ARG A 177 5.29 24.40 -1.90
C ARG A 177 6.04 24.33 -0.57
N LYS A 178 5.36 24.00 0.53
CA LYS A 178 6.01 23.82 1.84
C LYS A 178 6.97 22.65 1.85
N PHE A 179 6.59 21.54 1.20
CA PHE A 179 7.41 20.35 1.08
C PHE A 179 8.67 20.58 0.22
N ASP A 180 8.53 21.31 -0.89
CA ASP A 180 9.64 21.65 -1.79
C ASP A 180 10.64 22.66 -1.18
N GLN A 181 10.25 23.37 -0.11
CA GLN A 181 11.07 24.40 0.55
C GLN A 181 11.81 23.91 1.81
N SER A 182 11.40 22.78 2.38
CA SER A 182 12.06 22.19 3.54
C SER A 182 13.21 21.30 3.10
N ASP A 183 14.42 21.60 3.57
CA ASP A 183 15.61 20.76 3.40
C ASP A 183 15.42 19.47 4.23
N ASN A 184 14.62 18.54 3.71
CA ASN A 184 14.14 17.34 4.41
C ASN A 184 15.19 16.23 4.50
N ASN A 185 16.47 16.57 4.29
CA ASN A 185 17.57 15.62 4.32
C ASN A 185 17.98 15.36 5.77
N ILE A 186 17.81 14.12 6.20
CA ILE A 186 18.24 13.63 7.51
C ILE A 186 19.48 12.77 7.35
N GLU A 187 20.32 12.73 8.39
CA GLU A 187 21.43 11.79 8.41
C GLU A 187 20.90 10.37 8.63
N LEU A 188 21.35 9.43 7.79
CA LEU A 188 20.92 8.04 7.84
C LEU A 188 21.36 7.38 9.15
N PHE A 189 22.57 7.68 9.59
CA PHE A 189 23.09 7.26 10.88
C PHE A 189 23.86 8.42 11.52
N ASP A 190 23.67 8.62 12.82
CA ASP A 190 24.22 9.76 13.55
C ASP A 190 25.74 9.84 13.40
N GLY A 191 26.26 10.97 12.90
CA GLY A 191 27.70 11.18 12.72
C GLY A 191 28.31 10.51 11.49
N SER A 192 27.51 9.87 10.63
CA SER A 192 28.00 9.28 9.37
C SER A 192 28.20 10.30 8.24
N GLY A 193 27.56 11.46 8.32
CA GLY A 193 27.52 12.46 7.23
C GLY A 193 26.73 12.02 5.98
N VAL A 194 26.18 10.80 5.96
CA VAL A 194 25.39 10.26 4.85
C VAL A 194 23.94 10.71 5.01
N ARG A 195 23.44 11.51 4.06
CA ARG A 195 22.10 12.11 4.13
C ARG A 195 21.13 11.48 3.14
N ILE A 196 19.89 11.34 3.57
CA ILE A 196 18.77 10.85 2.77
C ILE A 196 17.53 11.70 3.06
N GLU A 197 16.68 11.89 2.06
CA GLU A 197 15.41 12.58 2.26
C GLU A 197 14.52 11.78 3.22
N SER A 198 13.99 12.44 4.25
CA SER A 198 13.15 11.81 5.27
C SER A 198 11.90 11.15 4.68
N SER A 199 11.34 11.70 3.62
CA SER A 199 10.18 11.14 2.93
C SER A 199 10.52 9.81 2.24
N VAL A 200 11.69 9.75 1.59
CA VAL A 200 12.22 8.57 0.93
C VAL A 200 12.51 7.48 1.96
N LEU A 201 13.18 7.82 3.06
CA LEU A 201 13.46 6.86 4.14
C LEU A 201 12.16 6.28 4.74
N ALA A 202 11.17 7.14 5.02
CA ALA A 202 9.87 6.71 5.53
C ALA A 202 9.15 5.78 4.54
N SER A 203 9.15 6.14 3.25
CA SER A 203 8.55 5.29 2.21
C SER A 203 9.24 3.92 2.10
N MET A 204 10.57 3.89 2.20
CA MET A 204 11.35 2.65 2.15
C MET A 204 11.05 1.75 3.34
N ARG A 205 10.89 2.29 4.55
CA ARG A 205 10.48 1.53 5.74
C ARG A 205 9.11 0.87 5.53
N VAL A 206 8.12 1.63 5.07
CA VAL A 206 6.77 1.10 4.81
C VAL A 206 6.79 0.00 3.73
N MET A 207 7.59 0.17 2.69
CA MET A 207 7.68 -0.80 1.58
C MET A 207 8.55 -2.02 1.91
N SER A 208 9.31 -2.00 3.00
CA SER A 208 10.30 -3.02 3.33
C SER A 208 9.92 -3.79 4.60
N PRO A 209 9.16 -4.90 4.48
CA PRO A 209 8.66 -5.63 5.66
C PRO A 209 9.75 -6.43 6.40
N LYS A 210 10.99 -6.44 5.90
CA LYS A 210 12.13 -7.14 6.50
C LYS A 210 13.36 -6.25 6.47
N PRO A 211 14.25 -6.31 7.47
CA PRO A 211 15.50 -5.52 7.50
C PRO A 211 16.38 -5.76 6.29
N THR A 212 16.45 -7.00 5.81
CA THR A 212 17.23 -7.34 4.61
C THR A 212 16.67 -6.72 3.33
N ILE A 213 15.36 -6.43 3.28
CA ILE A 213 14.74 -5.73 2.15
C ILE A 213 15.05 -4.23 2.27
N LEU A 214 14.92 -3.68 3.48
CA LEU A 214 15.22 -2.28 3.75
C LEU A 214 16.69 -1.96 3.43
N ALA A 215 17.62 -2.80 3.90
CA ALA A 215 19.04 -2.69 3.60
C ALA A 215 19.30 -2.66 2.09
N ARG A 216 18.74 -3.61 1.33
CA ARG A 216 18.90 -3.65 -0.14
C ARG A 216 18.36 -2.39 -0.82
N ASN A 217 17.23 -1.86 -0.34
CA ASN A 217 16.64 -0.65 -0.90
C ASN A 217 17.50 0.58 -0.59
N LEU A 218 18.07 0.68 0.61
CA LEU A 218 19.04 1.72 0.97
C LEU A 218 20.31 1.63 0.14
N PHE A 219 20.84 0.42 -0.09
CA PHE A 219 21.98 0.23 -0.99
C PHE A 219 21.66 0.71 -2.41
N ARG A 220 20.47 0.41 -2.94
CA ARG A 220 20.05 0.90 -4.27
C ARG A 220 19.83 2.41 -4.33
N GLN A 221 19.52 3.04 -3.20
CA GLN A 221 19.33 4.49 -3.12
C GLN A 221 20.66 5.24 -3.06
N LEU A 222 21.62 4.70 -2.30
CA LEU A 222 22.89 5.36 -2.03
C LEU A 222 23.98 5.02 -3.03
N PHE A 223 23.84 3.93 -3.78
CA PHE A 223 24.83 3.44 -4.74
C PHE A 223 24.20 3.25 -6.10
N SER A 224 24.97 3.54 -7.14
CA SER A 224 24.59 3.28 -8.52
C SER A 224 24.54 1.77 -8.80
N ALA A 225 23.80 1.38 -9.84
CA ALA A 225 23.73 -0.02 -10.26
C ALA A 225 25.11 -0.58 -10.65
N GLU A 226 25.98 0.26 -11.20
CA GLU A 226 27.35 -0.10 -11.59
C GLU A 226 28.26 -0.29 -10.37
N GLU A 227 28.16 0.59 -9.36
CA GLU A 227 28.87 0.40 -8.09
C GLU A 227 28.49 -0.94 -7.45
N LEU A 228 27.18 -1.25 -7.41
CA LEU A 228 26.67 -2.48 -6.80
C LEU A 228 27.02 -3.76 -7.58
N SER A 229 27.30 -3.69 -8.88
CA SER A 229 27.70 -4.86 -9.67
C SER A 229 29.21 -5.12 -9.62
N ASN A 230 30.00 -4.06 -9.50
CA ASN A 230 31.46 -4.12 -9.67
C ASN A 230 32.25 -4.01 -8.35
N HIS A 231 31.58 -3.81 -7.22
CA HIS A 231 32.21 -3.74 -5.90
C HIS A 231 31.72 -4.85 -4.98
N SER A 232 32.54 -5.16 -3.97
CA SER A 232 32.15 -6.02 -2.86
C SER A 232 32.03 -5.21 -1.57
N LEU A 233 31.32 -5.75 -0.57
CA LEU A 233 31.13 -5.05 0.70
C LEU A 233 32.43 -4.73 1.44
N PHE A 234 33.47 -5.58 1.32
CA PHE A 234 34.69 -5.46 2.12
C PHE A 234 35.99 -5.56 1.30
N GLY A 235 35.91 -5.65 -0.03
CA GLY A 235 37.09 -5.82 -0.88
C GLY A 235 37.83 -7.15 -0.68
N LYS A 236 37.20 -8.16 -0.07
CA LYS A 236 37.86 -9.42 0.31
C LYS A 236 37.60 -10.52 -0.69
N GLN A 237 38.64 -11.31 -0.96
CA GLN A 237 38.53 -12.49 -1.81
C GLN A 237 37.67 -13.57 -1.13
N SER A 238 36.83 -14.25 -1.91
CA SER A 238 36.07 -15.39 -1.40
C SER A 238 36.98 -16.60 -1.19
N ASN A 239 36.96 -17.17 0.01
CA ASN A 239 37.70 -18.39 0.34
C ASN A 239 37.36 -19.58 -0.58
N ALA A 240 36.14 -19.62 -1.11
CA ALA A 240 35.68 -20.66 -2.03
C ALA A 240 36.16 -20.43 -3.47
N ASN A 241 36.49 -19.19 -3.84
CA ASN A 241 36.84 -18.79 -5.21
C ASN A 241 38.20 -18.07 -5.25
N ARG A 242 39.24 -18.69 -4.68
CA ARG A 242 40.61 -18.13 -4.60
C ARG A 242 41.29 -17.85 -5.96
N GLY A 243 40.72 -18.34 -7.06
CA GLY A 243 41.21 -18.10 -8.41
C GLY A 243 40.51 -16.95 -9.15
N ARG A 244 39.47 -16.34 -8.57
CA ARG A 244 38.79 -15.19 -9.19
C ARG A 244 39.37 -13.88 -8.72
N GLU A 245 39.34 -12.89 -9.62
CA GLU A 245 39.68 -11.50 -9.31
C GLU A 245 38.79 -10.96 -8.18
N THR A 246 39.42 -10.22 -7.27
CA THR A 246 38.73 -9.65 -6.11
C THR A 246 38.14 -8.30 -6.51
N LEU A 247 36.84 -8.14 -6.28
CA LEU A 247 36.17 -6.86 -6.52
C LEU A 247 36.61 -5.84 -5.46
N PRO A 248 36.84 -4.57 -5.85
CA PRO A 248 37.18 -3.49 -4.92
C PRO A 248 36.12 -3.32 -3.82
N GLU A 249 36.53 -2.73 -2.71
CA GLU A 249 35.63 -2.38 -1.61
C GLU A 249 34.72 -1.22 -2.03
N ILE A 250 33.42 -1.35 -1.75
CA ILE A 250 32.45 -0.28 -1.93
C ILE A 250 32.69 0.83 -0.89
N ASP A 251 32.30 2.08 -1.17
CA ASP A 251 32.46 3.21 -0.24
C ASP A 251 32.05 2.85 1.19
N SER A 252 33.07 2.79 2.06
CA SER A 252 32.96 2.28 3.43
C SER A 252 32.10 3.18 4.29
N VAL A 253 32.11 4.50 4.07
CA VAL A 253 31.31 5.46 4.84
C VAL A 253 29.82 5.25 4.54
N ARG A 254 29.45 5.20 3.26
CA ARG A 254 28.06 4.92 2.85
C ARG A 254 27.61 3.52 3.29
N ARG A 255 28.47 2.52 3.15
CA ARG A 255 28.19 1.14 3.57
C ARG A 255 27.92 1.05 5.07
N ASP A 256 28.81 1.60 5.89
CA ASP A 256 28.73 1.49 7.34
C ASP A 256 27.55 2.29 7.89
N ALA A 257 27.19 3.41 7.27
CA ALA A 257 25.95 4.13 7.58
C ALA A 257 24.71 3.24 7.39
N VAL A 258 24.62 2.50 6.28
CA VAL A 258 23.50 1.57 6.02
C VAL A 258 23.50 0.42 7.03
N ILE A 259 24.66 -0.20 7.27
CA ILE A 259 24.77 -1.34 8.20
C ILE A 259 24.38 -0.91 9.61
N ASN A 260 24.95 0.19 10.11
CA ASN A 260 24.68 0.69 11.45
C ASN A 260 23.24 1.18 11.62
N PHE A 261 22.66 1.80 10.58
CA PHE A 261 21.24 2.15 10.58
C PHE A 261 20.34 0.92 10.74
N ILE A 262 20.55 -0.13 9.94
CA ILE A 262 19.75 -1.35 10.01
C ILE A 262 19.92 -2.07 11.36
N LEU A 263 21.16 -2.14 11.87
CA LEU A 263 21.42 -2.73 13.18
C LEU A 263 20.71 -1.94 14.30
N LYS A 264 20.75 -0.61 14.25
CA LYS A 264 20.02 0.25 15.20
C LYS A 264 18.50 0.05 15.09
N ASP A 265 17.95 -0.01 13.88
CA ASP A 265 16.52 -0.20 13.61
C ASP A 265 16.01 -1.56 14.15
N GLU A 266 16.83 -2.61 14.06
CA GLU A 266 16.53 -3.95 14.58
C GLU A 266 16.84 -4.12 16.08
N GLY A 267 17.31 -3.08 16.77
CA GLY A 267 17.62 -3.13 18.22
C GLY A 267 18.98 -3.72 18.56
N PHE A 268 19.87 -3.92 17.58
CA PHE A 268 21.27 -4.35 17.76
C PHE A 268 22.26 -3.17 17.81
N GLY A 269 21.76 -1.93 17.87
CA GLY A 269 22.58 -0.71 17.91
C GLY A 269 23.22 -0.42 19.26
N GLU A 270 22.66 -0.98 20.35
CA GLU A 270 23.17 -0.84 21.71
C GLU A 270 23.96 -2.10 22.10
N ALA A 271 25.01 -1.92 22.91
CA ALA A 271 25.70 -3.06 23.50
C ALA A 271 24.67 -3.86 24.33
N PRO A 272 24.67 -5.20 24.26
CA PRO A 272 23.75 -5.99 25.06
C PRO A 272 23.96 -5.64 26.54
N ASP A 273 22.96 -5.04 27.19
CA ASP A 273 22.98 -4.79 28.63
C ASP A 273 22.66 -6.12 29.33
N THR A 274 23.65 -7.02 29.35
CA THR A 274 23.51 -8.31 30.03
C THR A 274 23.67 -8.19 31.55
N GLY A 275 23.93 -6.98 32.07
CA GLY A 275 24.29 -6.75 33.46
C GLY A 275 25.61 -7.42 33.88
N ASN A 276 26.39 -7.94 32.91
CA ASN A 276 27.67 -8.61 33.15
C ASN A 276 28.79 -7.80 32.50
N PRO A 277 29.52 -6.98 33.29
CA PRO A 277 30.54 -6.06 32.77
C PRO A 277 31.72 -6.77 32.10
N THR A 278 31.86 -8.09 32.26
CA THR A 278 32.89 -8.91 31.62
C THR A 278 32.47 -9.36 30.22
N ALA A 279 31.19 -9.71 30.04
CA ALA A 279 30.63 -10.08 28.74
C ALA A 279 30.46 -8.84 27.84
N ASP A 280 30.06 -7.72 28.43
CA ASP A 280 29.82 -6.47 27.70
C ASP A 280 31.14 -5.86 27.15
N LYS A 281 32.27 -6.08 27.85
CA LYS A 281 33.62 -5.66 27.38
C LYS A 281 34.09 -6.39 26.11
N VAL A 282 33.61 -7.60 25.85
CA VAL A 282 34.01 -8.37 24.66
C VAL A 282 33.47 -7.72 23.39
N PHE A 283 32.28 -7.12 23.45
CA PHE A 283 31.64 -6.43 22.32
C PHE A 283 32.21 -5.03 22.09
N ILE A 284 32.68 -4.35 23.15
CA ILE A 284 33.34 -3.04 23.04
C ILE A 284 34.71 -3.17 22.35
N LYS A 285 35.43 -4.28 22.56
CA LYS A 285 36.77 -4.51 21.97
C LYS A 285 36.75 -4.75 20.45
N ALA A 286 35.58 -5.03 19.86
CA ALA A 286 35.42 -5.26 18.43
C ALA A 286 35.16 -3.96 17.62
N ARG A 287 34.81 -2.85 18.29
CA ARG A 287 34.84 -1.49 17.72
C ARG A 287 36.22 -0.88 18.01
N GLY A 288 37.24 -1.36 17.30
CA GLY A 288 38.56 -0.71 17.24
C GLY A 288 38.54 0.51 16.31
N PRO A 289 39.52 1.42 16.44
CA PRO A 289 39.47 2.86 16.16
C PRO A 289 38.98 3.27 14.77
#